data_AF-A0A1H7QES1-F1
#
_entry.id   AF-A0A1H7QES1-F1
#
_cell.length_a   1.000
_cell.length_b   1.000
_cell.length_c   1.000
_cell.angle_alpha   90.00
_cell.angle_beta   90.00
_cell.angle_gamma   90.00
#
_symmetry.space_group_name_H-M   'P 1'
#
loop_
_entity.id
_entity.type
_entity.pdbx_description
1 polymer ?
#
loop_
_entity_poly.entity_id
_entity_poly.type
_entity_poly.pdbx_seq_one_letter_code
_entity_poly.pdbx_strand_id
1 'polypeptide(L)' 'MVHTDETSFEINVSITGNSRRLIVSPRETTDGAPYYVCLENQHQIAEVRRESNGTWVQLWGNLDDQSVKVIGQAIEDKTP' A
#
# COMPACT_ATOMS: atom_id res chain seq x y z
N MET A 1 -2.28 -0.08 -22.98
CA MET A 1 -3.28 -0.93 -22.29
C MET A 1 -2.81 -1.03 -20.85
N VAL A 2 -3.42 -0.24 -19.97
CA VAL A 2 -3.13 -0.28 -18.53
C VAL A 2 -3.89 -1.50 -18.02
N HIS A 3 -3.18 -2.58 -17.69
CA HIS A 3 -3.82 -3.71 -17.03
C HIS A 3 -4.22 -3.21 -15.65
N THR A 4 -5.48 -2.85 -15.49
CA THR A 4 -6.09 -2.70 -14.17
C THR A 4 -6.23 -4.12 -13.65
N ASP A 5 -5.21 -4.57 -12.92
CA ASP A 5 -5.28 -5.81 -12.17
C ASP A 5 -6.55 -5.75 -11.30
N GLU A 6 -7.52 -6.65 -11.52
CA GLU A 6 -8.85 -6.65 -10.90
C GLU A 6 -8.81 -6.77 -9.36
N THR A 7 -7.61 -6.85 -8.79
CA THR A 7 -7.33 -7.06 -7.37
C THR A 7 -7.07 -5.78 -6.59
N SER A 8 -7.18 -4.59 -7.20
CA SER A 8 -7.07 -3.35 -6.44
C SER A 8 -8.24 -3.13 -5.49
N PHE A 9 -7.99 -2.69 -4.26
CA PHE A 9 -9.01 -2.46 -3.24
C PHE A 9 -8.82 -1.13 -2.51
N GLU A 10 -9.90 -0.64 -1.90
CA GLU A 10 -9.88 0.61 -1.14
C GLU A 10 -9.62 0.35 0.36
N ILE A 11 -8.72 1.14 0.93
CA ILE A 11 -8.49 1.22 2.38
C ILE A 11 -8.75 2.64 2.89
N ASN A 12 -9.22 2.74 4.13
CA ASN A 12 -9.39 4.01 4.83
C ASN A 12 -8.41 4.03 6.01
N VAL A 13 -7.45 4.95 5.98
CA VAL A 13 -6.33 5.02 6.93
C VAL A 13 -6.09 6.44 7.42
N SER A 14 -5.59 6.58 8.64
CA SER A 14 -5.23 7.89 9.20
C SER A 14 -3.74 8.16 8.99
N ILE A 15 -3.41 9.08 8.08
CA ILE A 15 -2.04 9.51 7.77
C ILE A 15 -1.86 10.93 8.29
N THR A 16 -0.86 11.13 9.16
CA THR A 16 -0.59 12.43 9.81
C THR A 16 -1.86 13.03 10.46
N GLY A 17 -2.66 12.19 11.13
CA GLY A 17 -3.90 12.59 11.81
C GLY A 17 -5.09 12.90 10.90
N ASN A 18 -4.95 12.76 9.58
CA ASN A 18 -6.03 12.97 8.62
C ASN A 18 -6.50 11.64 8.05
N SER A 19 -7.81 11.39 8.08
CA SER A 19 -8.40 10.22 7.43
C SER A 19 -8.30 10.37 5.92
N ARG A 20 -7.59 9.44 5.30
CA ARG A 20 -7.34 9.38 3.86
C ARG A 20 -7.87 8.07 3.30
N ARG A 21 -8.41 8.17 2.10
CA ARG A 21 -8.92 7.05 1.33
C ARG A 21 -7.89 6.72 0.27
N LEU A 22 -7.35 5.51 0.32
CA LEU A 22 -6.34 5.04 -0.61
C LEU A 22 -6.86 3.86 -1.41
N ILE A 23 -6.53 3.84 -2.70
CA ILE A 23 -6.66 2.66 -3.55
C ILE A 23 -5.32 1.94 -3.51
N VAL A 24 -5.33 0.69 -3.09
CA VAL A 24 -4.15 -0.16 -3.04
C VAL A 24 -4.21 -1.12 -4.22
N SER A 25 -3.16 -1.15 -5.02
CA SER A 25 -2.98 -2.12 -6.10
C SER A 25 -1.83 -3.06 -5.74
N PRO A 26 -2.10 -4.35 -5.47
CA PRO A 26 -1.04 -5.33 -5.30
C PRO A 26 -0.28 -5.49 -6.63
N ARG A 27 1.03 -5.68 -6.53
CA ARG A 27 1.96 -5.90 -7.62
C ARG A 27 3.03 -6.88 -7.21
N GLU A 28 3.73 -7.42 -8.19
CA GLU A 28 4.82 -8.36 -8.00
C GLU A 28 6.06 -7.84 -8.76
N THR A 29 7.22 -7.89 -8.13
CA THR A 29 8.48 -7.63 -8.84
C THR A 29 8.83 -8.80 -9.75
N THR A 30 9.73 -8.62 -10.71
CA THR A 30 10.18 -9.69 -11.61
C THR A 30 10.75 -10.92 -10.87
N ASP A 31 11.20 -10.74 -9.62
CA ASP A 31 11.73 -11.79 -8.74
C ASP A 31 10.64 -12.51 -7.93
N GLY A 32 9.36 -12.14 -8.10
CA GLY A 32 8.24 -12.73 -7.36
C GLY A 32 7.97 -12.08 -6.00
N ALA A 33 8.58 -10.92 -5.70
CA ALA A 33 8.35 -10.25 -4.43
C ALA A 33 7.08 -9.38 -4.48
N PRO A 34 6.07 -9.61 -3.62
CA PRO A 34 4.86 -8.81 -3.61
C PRO A 34 5.11 -7.44 -2.99
N TYR A 35 4.53 -6.42 -3.59
CA TYR A 35 4.50 -5.05 -3.08
C TYR A 35 3.16 -4.39 -3.43
N TYR A 36 2.85 -3.28 -2.77
CA TYR A 36 1.55 -2.64 -2.85
C TYR A 36 1.72 -1.18 -3.22
N VAL A 37 1.08 -0.76 -4.31
CA VAL A 37 1.06 0.62 -4.76
C VAL A 37 -0.13 1.31 -4.13
N CYS A 38 0.11 2.38 -3.38
CA CYS A 38 -0.92 3.18 -2.73
C CYS A 38 -1.21 4.44 -3.55
N LEU A 39 -2.46 4.58 -3.99
CA LEU A 39 -2.94 5.72 -4.75
C LEU A 39 -3.96 6.54 -3.96
N GLU A 40 -3.79 7.85 -3.94
CA GLU A 40 -4.76 8.82 -3.41
C GLU A 40 -5.27 9.66 -4.58
N ASN A 41 -6.59 9.75 -4.77
CA ASN A 41 -7.19 10.48 -5.91
C ASN A 41 -6.57 10.10 -7.27
N GLN A 42 -6.34 8.79 -7.49
CA GLN A 42 -5.67 8.23 -8.68
C GLN A 42 -4.20 8.63 -8.87
N HIS A 43 -3.58 9.29 -7.90
CA HIS A 43 -2.15 9.58 -7.89
C HIS A 43 -1.42 8.65 -6.93
N GLN A 44 -0.35 8.02 -7.40
CA GLN A 44 0.52 7.23 -6.55
C GLN A 44 1.21 8.12 -5.50
N ILE A 45 1.00 7.81 -4.23
CA ILE A 45 1.60 8.53 -3.10
C ILE A 45 2.72 7.76 -2.41
N ALA A 46 2.66 6.42 -2.48
CA ALA A 46 3.63 5.55 -1.86
C ALA A 46 3.58 4.13 -2.44
N GLU A 47 4.67 3.39 -2.26
CA GLU A 47 4.75 1.95 -2.47
C GLU A 47 5.24 1.32 -1.18
N VAL A 48 4.52 0.30 -0.70
CA VAL A 48 4.82 -0.38 0.55
C VAL A 48 4.97 -1.88 0.33
N ARG A 49 5.78 -2.51 1.17
CA ARG A 49 6.02 -3.96 1.12
C ARG A 49 6.07 -4.51 2.54
N ARG A 50 5.59 -5.74 2.69
CA ARG A 50 5.82 -6.54 3.90
C ARG A 50 7.12 -7.30 3.76
N GLU A 51 8.05 -7.04 4.66
CA GLU A 51 9.30 -7.79 4.77
C GLU A 51 9.08 -9.16 5.43
N SER A 52 10.03 -10.07 5.28
CA SER A 52 9.95 -11.44 5.82
C SER A 52 9.82 -11.50 7.35
N ASN A 53 10.22 -10.44 8.06
CA ASN A 53 10.06 -10.31 9.51
C ASN A 53 8.66 -9.80 9.92
N GLY A 54 7.75 -9.61 8.95
CA GLY A 54 6.41 -9.07 9.17
C GLY A 54 6.34 -7.55 9.28
N THR A 55 7.46 -6.83 9.12
CA THR A 55 7.49 -5.37 9.17
C THR A 55 7.09 -4.78 7.83
N TRP A 56 6.24 -3.77 7.85
CA TRP A 56 5.91 -2.99 6.67
C TRP A 56 6.94 -1.88 6.45
N VAL A 57 7.45 -1.81 5.23
CA VAL A 57 8.45 -0.81 4.81
C VAL A 57 7.96 -0.06 3.58
N GLN A 58 8.40 1.18 3.44
CA GLN A 58 8.15 1.97 2.24
C GLN A 58 9.28 1.75 1.23
N LEU A 59 8.91 1.37 0.00
CA LEU A 59 9.84 1.27 -1.14
C LEU A 59 9.97 2.61 -1.87
N TRP A 60 8.88 3.38 -1.97
CA TRP A 60 8.82 4.67 -2.63
C TRP A 60 7.78 5.58 -1.97
N GLY A 61 7.96 6.89 -2.06
CA GLY A 61 7.07 7.91 -1.48
C GLY A 61 7.71 8.66 -0.33
N ASN A 62 6.89 9.39 0.43
CA ASN A 62 7.34 10.17 1.59
C ASN A 62 6.30 10.11 2.72
N LEU A 63 6.02 8.90 3.19
CA LEU A 63 5.20 8.62 4.37
C LEU A 63 6.10 8.32 5.57
N ASP A 64 5.73 8.83 6.74
CA ASP A 64 6.38 8.47 8.00
C ASP A 64 6.13 7.00 8.38
N ASP A 65 7.02 6.39 9.18
CA ASP A 65 6.95 4.99 9.59
C ASP A 65 5.59 4.59 10.19
N GLN A 66 4.97 5.49 10.96
CA GLN A 66 3.65 5.26 11.54
C GLN A 66 2.58 5.10 10.44
N SER A 67 2.63 5.93 9.41
CA SER A 67 1.70 5.90 8.28
C SER A 67 1.88 4.61 7.47
N VAL A 68 3.13 4.21 7.23
CA VAL A 68 3.46 2.94 6.56
C VAL A 68 2.89 1.74 7.33
N LYS A 69 3.04 1.73 8.66
CA LYS A 69 2.51 0.68 9.52
C LYS A 69 0.99 0.60 9.50
N VAL A 70 0.30 1.74 9.56
CA VAL A 70 -1.17 1.79 9.50
C VAL A 70 -1.70 1.31 8.14
N ILE A 71 -1.04 1.71 7.05
CA ILE A 71 -1.36 1.21 5.70
C ILE A 71 -1.18 -0.29 5.63
N GLY A 72 -0.03 -0.80 6.09
CA GLY A 72 0.26 -2.22 6.11
C GLY A 72 -0.78 -3.04 6.85
N GLN A 73 -1.17 -2.61 8.05
CA GLN A 73 -2.24 -3.26 8.81
C GLN A 73 -3.59 -3.23 8.10
N ALA A 74 -3.94 -2.13 7.46
CA ALA A 74 -5.18 -2.03 6.69
C ALA A 74 -5.18 -2.92 5.44
N ILE A 75 -4.02 -3.15 4.83
CA ILE A 75 -3.85 -4.11 3.74
C ILE A 75 -4.10 -5.53 4.27
N GLU A 76 -3.47 -5.92 5.39
CA GLU A 76 -3.66 -7.24 6.01
C GLU A 76 -5.12 -7.52 6.40
N ASP A 77 -5.87 -6.51 6.86
CA ASP A 77 -7.30 -6.65 7.16
C ASP A 77 -8.16 -6.92 5.90
N LYS A 78 -7.73 -6.43 4.74
CA LYS A 78 -8.43 -6.63 3.46
C LYS A 78 -8.02 -7.89 2.72
N THR A 79 -6.81 -8.39 2.96
CA THR A 79 -6.27 -9.59 2.34
C THR A 79 -6.10 -10.67 3.41
N PRO A 80 -7.15 -11.47 3.69
CA PRO A 80 -7.11 -12.52 4.71
C PRO A 80 -6.17 -13.67 4.36
#